data_AF-A0A9D1QHB5-F1
#
_entry.id   AF-A0A9D1QHB5-F1
#
_cell.length_a   1.000
_cell.length_b   1.000
_cell.length_c   1.000
_cell.angle_alpha   90.00
_cell.angle_beta   90.00
_cell.angle_gamma   90.00
#
_symmetry.space_group_name_H-M   'P 1'
#
loop_
_entity.id
_entity.type
_entity.pdbx_description
1 polymer ?
#
loop_
_entity_poly.entity_id
_entity_poly.type
_entity_poly.pdbx_seq_one_letter_code
_entity_poly.pdbx_strand_id
1 'polypeptide(L)'
;FRTPEINSVGGRTEVVIWKADLIDSYPNLDEREKQILIFIEKNGRVKMTEINQLEGMTEYYAKKFVSSLIEKEILVKFGTGRSTKYGFETGSSQMIASIENDLRKIQDILVKKQTM
;
A
#
# COMPACT_ATOMS: atom_id res chain seq x y z
N PHE A 1 -6.66 8.08 11.16
CA PHE A 1 -7.81 7.15 10.96
C PHE A 1 -9.03 7.98 10.61
N ARG A 2 -9.67 7.76 9.46
CA ARG A 2 -10.95 8.39 9.08
C ARG A 2 -12.07 7.36 9.17
N THR A 3 -13.20 7.76 9.74
CA THR A 3 -14.42 6.96 9.77
C THR A 3 -14.95 6.81 8.33
N PRO A 4 -15.25 5.58 7.86
CA PRO A 4 -15.89 5.36 6.56
C PRO A 4 -17.22 6.13 6.45
N GLU A 5 -17.50 6.66 5.28
CA GLU A 5 -18.73 7.41 5.00
C GLU A 5 -19.77 6.50 4.36
N ILE A 6 -21.04 6.68 4.72
CA ILE A 6 -22.15 5.86 4.23
C ILE A 6 -23.22 6.79 3.67
N ASN A 7 -23.52 6.64 2.38
CA ASN A 7 -24.59 7.35 1.72
C ASN A 7 -25.65 6.34 1.28
N SER A 8 -26.91 6.53 1.69
CA SER A 8 -28.01 5.63 1.33
C SER A 8 -29.17 6.42 0.77
N VAL A 9 -29.46 6.23 -0.51
CA VAL A 9 -30.54 6.92 -1.23
C VAL A 9 -31.25 5.91 -2.13
N GLY A 10 -32.58 5.80 -2.01
CA GLY A 10 -33.43 5.06 -2.95
C GLY A 10 -33.11 3.56 -3.09
N GLY A 11 -32.78 2.87 -1.99
CA GLY A 11 -32.46 1.43 -2.01
C GLY A 11 -31.02 1.10 -2.46
N ARG A 12 -30.21 2.10 -2.76
CA ARG A 12 -28.77 1.94 -2.99
C ARG A 12 -28.00 2.42 -1.77
N THR A 13 -27.00 1.64 -1.36
CA THR A 13 -26.06 2.00 -0.30
C THR A 13 -24.67 2.10 -0.91
N GLU A 14 -24.08 3.28 -0.83
CA GLU A 14 -22.67 3.52 -1.15
C GLU A 14 -21.88 3.62 0.15
N VAL A 15 -20.81 2.84 0.26
CA VAL A 15 -19.88 2.86 1.38
C VAL A 15 -18.53 3.34 0.85
N VAL A 16 -18.07 4.48 1.36
CA VAL A 16 -16.76 5.04 1.06
C VAL A 16 -15.79 4.59 2.14
N ILE A 17 -14.92 3.64 1.78
CA ILE A 17 -13.85 3.17 2.66
C ILE A 17 -12.61 4.01 2.37
N TRP A 18 -12.17 4.75 3.38
CA TRP A 18 -10.86 5.39 3.34
C TRP A 18 -9.81 4.29 3.46
N LYS A 19 -9.16 3.95 2.35
CA LYS A 19 -7.90 3.19 2.41
C LYS A 19 -6.94 4.06 3.22
N ALA A 20 -6.62 3.65 4.45
CA ALA A 20 -5.51 4.26 5.16
C ALA A 20 -4.31 4.11 4.21
N ASP A 21 -3.73 5.23 3.78
CA ASP A 21 -2.61 5.17 2.84
C ASP A 21 -1.60 4.18 3.43
N LEU A 22 -1.21 3.18 2.66
CA LEU A 22 -0.30 2.12 3.14
C LEU A 22 0.94 2.73 3.82
N ILE A 23 1.34 3.91 3.32
CA ILE A 23 2.38 4.79 3.83
C ILE A 23 2.18 5.23 5.29
N ASP A 24 0.94 5.57 5.69
CA ASP A 24 0.61 5.98 7.07
C ASP A 24 0.76 4.82 8.07
N SER A 25 0.75 3.58 7.57
CA SER A 25 0.97 2.37 8.37
C SER A 25 2.44 2.22 8.80
N TYR A 26 3.35 2.99 8.21
CA TYR A 26 4.79 2.93 8.49
C TYR A 26 5.33 4.30 8.93
N PRO A 27 5.11 4.70 10.20
CA PRO A 27 5.53 6.03 10.70
C PRO A 27 7.05 6.23 10.71
N ASN A 28 7.83 5.15 10.65
CA ASN A 28 9.29 5.15 10.72
C ASN A 28 9.97 5.11 9.34
N LEU A 29 9.23 5.36 8.25
CA LEU A 29 9.83 5.47 6.91
C LEU A 29 10.31 6.88 6.63
N ASP A 30 11.46 6.96 5.97
CA ASP A 30 11.96 8.18 5.37
C ASP A 30 11.04 8.64 4.23
N GLU A 31 10.97 9.95 3.97
CA GLU A 31 10.11 10.51 2.93
C GLU A 31 10.40 9.93 1.54
N ARG A 32 11.66 9.57 1.26
CA ARG A 32 12.05 8.93 0.00
C ARG A 32 11.59 7.48 -0.09
N GLU A 33 11.58 6.77 1.03
CA GLU A 33 10.99 5.42 1.10
C GLU A 33 9.49 5.50 0.85
N LYS A 34 8.80 6.47 1.47
CA LYS A 34 7.36 6.70 1.24
C LYS A 34 7.06 7.02 -0.22
N GLN A 35 7.86 7.87 -0.87
CA GLN A 35 7.72 8.16 -2.31
C GLN A 35 7.84 6.90 -3.17
N ILE A 36 8.79 6.00 -2.86
CA ILE A 36 8.95 4.73 -3.56
C ILE A 36 7.71 3.85 -3.36
N LEU A 37 7.17 3.75 -2.14
CA LEU A 37 5.96 2.97 -1.87
C LEU A 37 4.74 3.51 -2.60
N ILE A 38 4.53 4.85 -2.63
CA ILE A 38 3.47 5.51 -3.41
C ILE A 38 3.61 5.16 -4.89
N PHE A 39 4.82 5.22 -5.42
CA PHE A 39 5.08 4.94 -6.83
C PHE A 39 4.79 3.48 -7.19
N ILE A 40 5.22 2.54 -6.35
CA ILE A 40 4.94 1.10 -6.51
C ILE A 40 3.45 0.81 -6.36
N GLU A 41 2.76 1.44 -5.43
CA GLU A 41 1.31 1.25 -5.25
C GLU A 41 0.53 1.63 -6.52
N LYS A 42 0.94 2.71 -7.19
CA LYS A 42 0.30 3.18 -8.43
C LYS A 42 0.66 2.36 -9.66
N ASN A 43 1.89 1.84 -9.75
CA ASN A 43 2.44 1.23 -10.96
C ASN A 43 2.63 -0.29 -10.87
N GLY A 44 2.37 -0.89 -9.70
CA GLY A 44 2.66 -2.29 -9.41
C GLY A 44 4.16 -2.56 -9.30
N ARG A 45 4.63 -3.66 -9.92
CA ARG A 45 6.05 -4.04 -9.87
C ARG A 45 6.88 -3.19 -10.84
N VAL A 46 7.85 -2.45 -10.33
CA VAL A 46 8.67 -1.48 -11.08
C VAL A 46 10.14 -1.86 -11.11
N LYS A 47 10.88 -1.40 -12.12
CA LYS A 47 12.34 -1.54 -12.22
C LYS A 47 13.05 -0.44 -11.45
N MET A 48 14.31 -0.68 -11.06
CA MET A 48 15.17 0.34 -10.45
C MET A 48 15.28 1.60 -11.33
N THR A 49 15.35 1.44 -12.65
CA THR A 49 15.43 2.56 -13.60
C THR A 49 14.19 3.45 -13.58
N GLU A 50 13.03 2.90 -13.26
CA GLU A 50 11.78 3.67 -13.14
C GLU A 50 11.76 4.44 -11.81
N ILE A 51 12.30 3.85 -10.73
CA ILE A 51 12.45 4.52 -9.43
C ILE A 51 13.46 5.68 -9.53
N ASN A 52 14.53 5.53 -10.31
CA ASN A 52 15.52 6.59 -10.56
C ASN A 52 14.94 7.84 -11.26
N GLN A 53 13.75 7.72 -11.86
CA GLN A 53 13.08 8.85 -12.52
C GLN A 53 12.24 9.69 -11.54
N LEU A 54 12.09 9.24 -10.30
CA LEU A 54 11.44 10.02 -9.25
C LEU A 54 12.26 11.26 -8.92
N GLU A 55 11.56 12.36 -8.67
CA GLU A 55 12.17 13.63 -8.30
C GLU A 55 13.03 13.46 -7.03
N GLY A 56 14.28 13.97 -7.07
CA GLY A 56 15.21 13.85 -5.95
C GLY A 56 15.82 12.46 -5.75
N MET A 57 15.58 11.51 -6.67
CA MET A 57 16.05 10.13 -6.56
C MET A 57 17.21 9.83 -7.52
N THR A 58 18.44 9.97 -7.04
CA THR A 58 19.63 9.50 -7.77
C THR A 58 19.71 7.98 -7.77
N GLU A 59 20.49 7.39 -8.67
CA GLU A 59 20.68 5.93 -8.70
C GLU A 59 21.18 5.37 -7.36
N TYR A 60 22.07 6.11 -6.69
CA TYR A 60 22.54 5.74 -5.36
C TYR A 60 21.39 5.73 -4.33
N TYR A 61 20.56 6.77 -4.31
CA TYR A 61 19.45 6.85 -3.37
C TYR A 61 18.38 5.81 -3.65
N ALA A 62 17.99 5.59 -4.90
CA ALA A 62 17.03 4.56 -5.26
C ALA A 62 17.48 3.17 -4.78
N LYS A 63 18.74 2.81 -5.05
CA LYS A 63 19.31 1.54 -4.56
C LYS A 63 19.30 1.47 -3.04
N LYS A 64 19.75 2.52 -2.36
CA LYS A 64 19.80 2.59 -0.89
C LYS A 64 18.42 2.37 -0.27
N PHE A 65 17.42 3.13 -0.72
CA PHE A 65 16.08 3.11 -0.12
C PHE A 65 15.28 1.86 -0.50
N VAL A 66 15.43 1.35 -1.73
CA VAL A 66 14.86 0.04 -2.10
C VAL A 66 15.47 -1.07 -1.25
N SER A 67 16.79 -1.09 -1.04
CA SER A 67 17.42 -2.07 -0.15
C SER A 67 16.90 -1.95 1.27
N SER A 68 16.78 -0.74 1.82
CA SER A 68 16.22 -0.54 3.16
C SER A 68 14.78 -1.03 3.29
N LEU A 69 13.95 -0.81 2.26
CA LEU A 69 12.58 -1.33 2.22
C LEU A 69 12.50 -2.86 2.11
N ILE A 70 13.48 -3.49 1.46
CA ILE A 70 13.61 -4.96 1.43
C ILE A 70 14.07 -5.50 2.78
N GLU A 71 15.05 -4.85 3.42
CA GLU A 71 15.51 -5.20 4.78
C GLU A 71 14.40 -5.07 5.82
N LYS A 72 13.48 -4.13 5.62
CA LYS A 72 12.26 -3.94 6.43
C LYS A 72 11.13 -4.92 6.06
N GLU A 73 11.36 -5.84 5.12
CA GLU A 73 10.38 -6.82 4.62
C GLU A 73 9.10 -6.19 4.03
N ILE A 74 9.17 -4.94 3.56
CA ILE A 74 8.04 -4.22 2.95
C ILE A 74 8.00 -4.47 1.44
N LEU A 75 9.17 -4.52 0.80
CA LEU A 75 9.31 -4.82 -0.61
C LEU A 75 10.02 -6.15 -0.83
N VAL A 76 9.69 -6.78 -1.95
CA VAL A 76 10.36 -7.98 -2.44
C VAL A 76 10.88 -7.77 -3.85
N LYS A 77 11.96 -8.49 -4.15
CA LYS A 77 12.61 -8.50 -5.46
C LYS A 77 12.05 -9.64 -6.31
N PHE A 78 11.64 -9.32 -7.53
CA PHE A 78 11.15 -10.27 -8.53
C PHE A 78 12.14 -10.39 -9.69
N GLY A 79 12.61 -11.61 -9.98
CA GLY A 79 13.47 -11.92 -11.12
C GLY A 79 14.95 -11.59 -10.93
N THR A 80 15.77 -11.89 -11.95
CA THR A 80 17.24 -11.79 -11.91
C THR A 80 17.78 -10.87 -13.03
N GLY A 81 18.86 -10.14 -12.73
CA GLY A 81 19.55 -9.30 -13.71
C GLY A 81 18.71 -8.14 -14.25
N ARG A 82 18.67 -7.99 -15.58
CA ARG A 82 18.04 -6.84 -16.26
C ARG A 82 16.50 -6.83 -16.20
N SER A 83 15.89 -7.96 -15.86
CA SER A 83 14.43 -8.08 -15.69
C SER A 83 13.98 -7.87 -14.24
N THR A 84 14.91 -7.58 -13.32
CA THR A 84 14.58 -7.37 -11.91
C THR A 84 13.55 -6.24 -11.74
N LYS A 85 12.50 -6.56 -10.99
CA LYS A 85 11.47 -5.61 -10.53
C LYS A 85 11.31 -5.68 -9.01
N TYR A 86 10.74 -4.64 -8.45
CA TYR A 86 10.50 -4.46 -7.01
C TYR A 86 9.03 -4.13 -6.79
N GLY A 87 8.44 -4.69 -5.74
CA GLY A 87 7.05 -4.42 -5.40
C GLY A 87 6.64 -5.10 -4.10
N PHE A 88 5.40 -4.88 -3.69
CA PHE A 88 4.84 -5.56 -2.52
C PHE A 88 4.73 -7.06 -2.75
N GLU A 89 4.92 -7.82 -1.67
CA GLU A 89 4.67 -9.26 -1.70
C GLU A 89 3.16 -9.50 -1.77
N THR A 90 2.72 -10.03 -2.90
CA THR A 90 1.31 -10.40 -3.10
C THR A 90 1.04 -11.73 -2.39
N GLY A 91 0.06 -11.76 -1.49
CA GLY A 91 -0.33 -12.98 -0.78
C GLY A 91 0.49 -13.30 0.47
N SER A 92 1.28 -12.35 0.99
CA SER A 92 1.90 -12.49 2.31
C SER A 92 0.85 -12.54 3.41
N SER A 93 1.14 -13.22 4.52
CA SER A 93 0.24 -13.30 5.67
C SER A 93 -0.15 -11.92 6.21
N GLN A 94 0.76 -10.94 6.12
CA GLN A 94 0.53 -9.55 6.50
C GLN A 94 -0.50 -8.87 5.59
N MET A 95 -0.42 -9.11 4.27
CA MET A 95 -1.41 -8.62 3.31
C MET A 95 -2.79 -9.26 3.55
N ILE A 96 -2.82 -10.57 3.79
CA ILE A 96 -4.06 -11.29 4.13
C ILE A 96 -4.67 -10.74 5.42
N ALA A 97 -3.87 -10.55 6.47
CA ALA A 97 -4.33 -9.97 7.73
C ALA A 97 -4.85 -8.53 7.58
N SER A 98 -4.23 -7.72 6.71
CA SER A 98 -4.74 -6.38 6.38
C SER A 98 -6.10 -6.46 5.68
N ILE A 99 -6.25 -7.34 4.70
CA ILE A 99 -7.51 -7.56 3.99
C ILE A 99 -8.59 -8.07 4.96
N GLU A 100 -8.28 -9.03 5.82
CA GLU A 100 -9.19 -9.55 6.84
C GLU A 100 -9.66 -8.45 7.80
N ASN A 101 -8.74 -7.57 8.24
CA ASN A 101 -9.09 -6.43 9.09
C ASN A 101 -9.99 -5.43 8.38
N ASP A 102 -9.75 -5.14 7.11
CA ASP A 102 -10.60 -4.24 6.33
C ASP A 102 -11.98 -4.85 6.08
N LEU A 103 -12.06 -6.15 5.80
CA LEU A 103 -13.33 -6.89 5.69
C LEU A 103 -14.13 -6.89 6.99
N ARG A 104 -13.47 -7.07 8.15
CA ARG A 104 -14.13 -6.99 9.46
C ARG A 104 -14.76 -5.62 9.71
N LYS A 105 -14.04 -4.54 9.38
CA LYS A 105 -14.59 -3.17 9.51
C LYS A 105 -15.82 -2.98 8.62
N ILE A 106 -15.80 -3.52 7.40
CA ILE A 106 -16.97 -3.48 6.50
C ILE A 106 -18.15 -4.23 7.15
N GLN A 107 -17.91 -5.42 7.71
CA GLN A 107 -18.94 -6.18 8.41
C GLN A 107 -19.52 -5.41 9.59
N ASP A 108 -18.68 -4.82 10.45
CA ASP A 108 -19.12 -4.05 11.60
C ASP A 108 -20.02 -2.88 11.22
N ILE A 109 -19.69 -2.21 10.11
CA ILE A 109 -20.49 -1.12 9.54
C ILE A 109 -21.85 -1.63 9.07
N LEU A 110 -21.89 -2.76 8.37
CA LEU A 110 -23.13 -3.35 7.86
C LEU A 110 -24.04 -3.85 8.99
N VAL A 111 -23.47 -4.46 10.03
CA VAL A 111 -24.23 -5.01 11.18
C VAL A 111 -24.82 -3.89 12.04
N LYS A 112 -24.09 -2.80 12.31
CA LYS A 112 -24.60 -1.64 13.06
C LYS A 112 -25.85 -1.00 12.43
N LYS A 113 -26.10 -1.23 11.15
CA LYS A 113 -27.26 -0.71 10.42
C LYS A 113 -28.52 -1.59 10.54
N GLN A 114 -28.41 -2.83 11.01
CA GLN A 114 -29.58 -3.72 11.25
C GLN A 114 -30.16 -3.59 12.66
N THR A 115 -29.43 -2.95 13.58
CA THR A 115 -29.82 -2.81 15.00
C THR A 115 -30.29 -1.39 15.35
N MET A 116 -30.44 -0.52 14.35
CA MET A 116 -31.11 0.79 14.42
C MET A 116 -32.30 0.79 13.47
#